data_AF-A0ABD7QDB3-F1
#
_entry.id   AF-A0ABD7QDB3-F1
#
_cell.length_a   1.000
_cell.length_b   1.000
_cell.length_c   1.000
_cell.angle_alpha   90.00
_cell.angle_beta   90.00
_cell.angle_gamma   90.00
#
_symmetry.space_group_name_H-M   'P 1'
#
loop_
_entity.id
_entity.type
_entity.pdbx_description
1 polymer ?
#
loop_
_entity_poly.entity_id
_entity_poly.type
_entity_poly.pdbx_seq_one_letter_code
_entity_poly.pdbx_strand_id
1 'polypeptide(L)' 'RTLQWVLRSQLGNGPLALLALRNFSLPEQIFSVDPSATSQALASSENSAIDGME' A
#
# COMPACT_ATOMS: atom_id res chain seq x y z
N ARG A 1 32.19 -18.21 -26.84
CA ARG A 1 31.77 -19.33 -25.96
C ARG A 1 31.01 -18.74 -24.78
N THR A 2 29.87 -19.31 -24.41
CA THR A 2 29.00 -18.81 -23.32
C THR A 2 29.32 -19.56 -22.04
N LEU A 3 29.47 -18.85 -20.93
CA LEU A 3 29.70 -19.46 -19.63
C LEU A 3 28.37 -19.94 -19.04
N GLN A 4 28.35 -21.17 -18.54
CA GLN A 4 27.19 -21.78 -17.91
C GLN A 4 27.51 -22.06 -16.44
N TRP A 5 26.56 -21.73 -15.56
CA TRP A 5 26.69 -21.88 -14.12
C TRP A 5 25.39 -22.42 -13.53
N VAL A 6 25.51 -23.20 -12.45
CA VAL A 6 24.39 -23.73 -11.67
C VAL A 6 24.43 -23.12 -10.27
N LEU A 7 23.34 -22.50 -9.84
CA LEU A 7 23.17 -21.98 -8.48
C LEU A 7 22.30 -22.94 -7.67
N ARG A 8 22.71 -23.27 -6.45
CA ARG A 8 21.93 -24.06 -5.48
C ARG A 8 21.67 -23.21 -4.24
N SER A 9 20.41 -22.98 -3.93
CA SER A 9 19.98 -22.34 -2.67
C SER A 9 19.76 -23.40 -1.59
N GLN A 10 19.96 -23.02 -0.34
CA GLN A 10 19.63 -23.87 0.81
C GLN A 10 18.13 -23.79 1.17
N LEU A 11 17.50 -22.64 0.92
CA LEU A 11 16.10 -22.38 1.25
C LEU A 11 15.48 -21.44 0.21
N GLY A 12 14.29 -21.80 -0.28
CA GLY A 12 13.54 -21.00 -1.26
C GLY A 12 14.38 -20.54 -2.45
N ASN A 13 14.19 -19.29 -2.87
CA ASN A 13 14.92 -18.69 -3.98
C ASN A 13 16.36 -18.26 -3.62
N GLY A 14 16.81 -18.52 -2.40
CA GLY A 14 18.14 -18.13 -1.90
C GLY A 14 18.47 -16.66 -2.17
N PRO A 15 19.67 -16.34 -2.66
CA PRO A 15 20.07 -14.95 -2.91
C PRO A 15 19.29 -14.30 -4.05
N LEU A 16 18.64 -15.09 -4.93
CA LEU A 16 17.84 -14.53 -6.02
C LEU A 16 16.54 -13.89 -5.52
N ALA A 17 16.09 -14.19 -4.30
CA ALA A 17 14.92 -13.54 -3.70
C ALA A 17 15.07 -12.01 -3.65
N LEU A 18 16.31 -11.51 -3.50
CA LEU A 18 16.59 -10.07 -3.47
C LEU A 18 16.30 -9.37 -4.80
N LEU A 19 16.26 -10.09 -5.93
CA LEU A 19 15.89 -9.49 -7.21
C LEU A 19 14.43 -9.01 -7.21
N ALA A 20 13.55 -9.61 -6.39
CA ALA A 20 12.16 -9.16 -6.28
C ALA A 20 12.03 -7.74 -5.70
N LEU A 21 13.05 -7.25 -5.00
CA LEU A 21 13.10 -5.89 -4.48
C LEU A 21 13.50 -4.86 -5.54
N ARG A 22 13.92 -5.27 -6.74
CA ARG A 22 14.24 -4.32 -7.81
C ARG A 22 12.96 -3.65 -8.30
N ASN A 23 12.97 -2.31 -8.25
CA ASN A 23 11.82 -1.46 -8.59
C ASN A 23 10.58 -1.70 -7.72
N PHE A 24 10.75 -2.31 -6.55
CA PHE A 24 9.69 -2.42 -5.57
C PHE A 24 9.58 -1.10 -4.81
N SER A 25 8.39 -0.48 -4.82
CA SER A 25 8.06 0.66 -3.97
C SER A 25 7.01 0.26 -2.97
N LEU A 26 7.12 0.80 -1.77
CA LEU A 26 6.08 0.66 -0.77
C LEU A 26 4.85 1.49 -1.20
N PRO A 27 3.63 1.00 -0.91
CA PRO A 27 2.42 1.80 -1.09
C PRO A 27 2.47 3.05 -0.19
N GLU A 28 2.01 4.18 -0.72
CA GLU A 28 1.91 5.44 0.02
C GLU A 28 0.89 5.37 1.17
N GLN A 29 -0.15 4.55 1.02
CA GLN A 29 -1.25 4.43 1.98
C GLN A 29 -1.68 2.97 2.13
N ILE A 30 -2.01 2.59 3.37
CA ILE A 30 -2.48 1.24 3.70
C ILE A 30 -3.98 1.09 3.38
N PHE A 31 -4.75 2.16 3.59
CA PHE A 31 -6.20 2.19 3.33
C PHE A 31 -6.50 3.20 2.23
N SER A 32 -7.37 2.83 1.29
CA SER A 32 -7.95 3.77 0.34
C SER A 32 -9.19 4.41 0.96
N VAL A 33 -9.09 5.69 1.31
CA VAL A 33 -10.26 6.50 1.68
C VAL A 33 -10.81 7.17 0.43
N ASP A 34 -12.10 6.96 0.16
CA ASP A 34 -12.80 7.75 -0.86
C ASP A 34 -12.93 9.19 -0.34
N PRO A 35 -12.32 10.18 -1.02
CA PRO A 35 -12.39 11.57 -0.59
C PRO A 35 -13.84 12.09 -0.58
N SER A 36 -14.69 11.60 -1.48
CA SER A 36 -16.12 11.97 -1.55
C SER A 36 -16.87 11.51 -0.30
N ALA A 37 -16.63 10.28 0.14
CA ALA A 37 -17.27 9.73 1.34
C ALA A 37 -16.81 10.46 2.61
N THR A 38 -15.53 10.84 2.67
CA THR A 38 -14.97 11.60 3.80
C THR A 38 -15.55 13.02 3.87
N SER A 39 -15.64 13.71 2.73
CA SER A 39 -16.26 15.05 2.66
C SER A 39 -17.73 15.02 3.03
N GLN A 40 -18.48 14.00 2.59
CA GLN A 40 -19.89 13.84 2.96
C GLN A 40 -20.07 13.55 4.44
N ALA A 41 -19.24 12.70 5.05
CA ALA A 41 -19.28 12.43 6.48
C ALA A 41 -18.96 13.68 7.31
N LEU A 42 -17.98 14.48 6.88
CA LEU A 42 -17.62 15.73 7.54
C LEU A 42 -18.74 16.78 7.43
N ALA A 43 -19.31 16.98 6.24
CA ALA A 43 -20.43 17.90 6.01
C ALA A 43 -21.70 17.49 6.79
N SER A 44 -21.94 16.19 6.92
CA SER A 44 -23.05 15.65 7.72
C SER A 44 -22.86 15.92 9.22
N SER A 45 -21.61 15.89 9.69
CA SER A 45 -21.26 16.21 11.08
C SER A 45 -21.41 17.69 11.40
N GLU A 46 -21.10 18.58 10.45
CA GLU A 46 -21.28 20.03 10.60
C GLU A 46 -22.77 20.41 10.66
N ASN A 47 -23.62 19.75 9.86
CA ASN A 47 -25.05 19.99 9.86
C ASN A 47 -25.75 19.51 11.15
N SER A 48 -25.16 18.58 11.89
CA SER A 48 -25.71 18.08 13.16
C SER A 48 -25.32 18.95 14.37
N ALA A 49 -24.27 19.77 14.26
CA ALA A 49 -23.79 20.62 15.35
C ALA A 49 -24.57 21.95 15.51
N ILE A 50 -25.29 22.38 14.47
CA ILE A 50 -26.08 23.62 14.45
C ILE A 50 -27.52 23.43 14.96
N ASP A 51 -28.04 22.20 14.96
CA ASP A 51 -29.43 21.85 15.31
C ASP A 51 -29.68 21.71 16.84
N GLY A 52 -28.63 21.81 17.66
CA GLY A 52 -28.69 21.59 19.11
C GLY A 52 -28.66 22.85 19.98
N MET A 53 -28.87 24.05 19.40
CA MET A 53 -28.82 25.34 20.12
C MET A 53 -30.16 26.10 20.09
N GLU A 54 -31.28 25.41 20.36
CA GLU A 54 -32.61 26.04 20.57
C GLU A 54 -33.15 25.81 21.98
#